data_AF-A0A835XDY4-F1
#
_entry.id   AF-A0A835XDY4-F1
#
_cell.length_a   1.000
_cell.length_b   1.000
_cell.length_c   1.000
_cell.angle_alpha   90.00
_cell.angle_beta   90.00
_cell.angle_gamma   90.00
#
_symmetry.space_group_name_H-M   'P 1'
#
loop_
_entity.id
_entity.type
_entity.pdbx_description
1 polymer ?
#
loop_
_entity_poly.entity_id
_entity_poly.type
_entity_poly.pdbx_seq_one_letter_code
_entity_poly.pdbx_strand_id
1 'polypeptide(L)' 'MMQHLLHIKDYNAAKRSVFIINKDGTIGYKWVSDDPLVEPNYDEIKKFLTKGN' A
#
# COMPACT_ATOMS: atom_id res chain seq x y z
N MET A 1 -5.29 -10.07 7.13
CA MET A 1 -4.76 -10.51 8.43
C MET A 1 -3.41 -11.15 8.19
N MET A 2 -2.32 -10.54 8.66
CA MET A 2 -0.98 -11.10 8.57
C MET A 2 -0.72 -12.00 9.79
N GLN A 3 -0.53 -13.31 9.61
CA GLN A 3 -0.48 -14.24 10.76
C GLN A 3 0.90 -14.39 11.42
N HIS A 4 1.99 -13.89 10.83
CA HIS A 4 3.37 -14.28 11.25
C HIS A 4 4.43 -13.16 11.29
N LEU A 5 4.08 -11.90 11.55
CA LEU A 5 5.10 -10.85 11.73
C LEU A 5 5.46 -10.71 13.23
N LEU A 6 6.63 -11.25 13.61
CA LEU A 6 7.17 -11.29 14.99
C LEU A 6 6.37 -12.21 15.95
N HIS A 7 6.94 -12.55 17.12
CA HIS A 7 6.38 -13.48 18.12
C HIS A 7 5.14 -12.93 18.88
N ILE A 8 4.33 -12.10 18.23
CA ILE A 8 3.21 -11.41 18.86
C ILE A 8 1.96 -12.27 18.66
N LYS A 9 1.38 -12.75 19.77
CA LYS A 9 0.11 -13.48 19.76
C LYS A 9 -1.00 -12.53 19.27
N ASP A 10 -1.82 -13.00 18.34
CA ASP A 10 -2.95 -12.26 17.74
C ASP A 10 -2.54 -11.00 16.95
N TYR A 11 -1.42 -11.08 16.22
CA TYR A 11 -0.96 -10.01 15.34
C TYR A 11 -1.97 -9.73 14.21
N ASN A 12 -2.90 -8.81 14.47
CA ASN A 12 -3.86 -8.31 13.49
C ASN A 12 -3.38 -6.96 12.96
N ALA A 13 -2.50 -6.99 11.96
CA ALA A 13 -2.06 -5.80 11.26
C ALA A 13 -2.64 -5.72 9.84
N ALA A 14 -2.76 -4.47 9.37
CA ALA A 14 -3.03 -4.18 7.98
C ALA A 14 -1.91 -4.74 7.09
N LYS A 15 -2.27 -5.14 5.87
CA LYS A 15 -1.27 -5.43 4.83
C LYS A 15 -0.52 -4.14 4.50
N ARG A 16 0.77 -4.24 4.15
CA ARG A 16 1.49 -3.09 3.62
C ARG A 16 0.84 -2.71 2.27
N SER A 17 0.43 -1.45 2.16
CA SER A 17 -0.35 -1.01 0.99
C SER A 17 -0.21 0.49 0.75
N VAL A 18 -0.45 0.90 -0.49
CA VAL A 18 -0.50 2.30 -0.94
C VAL A 18 -1.77 2.48 -1.77
N PHE A 19 -2.53 3.53 -1.48
CA PHE A 19 -3.69 3.95 -2.25
C PHE A 19 -3.55 5.42 -2.58
N ILE A 20 -3.80 5.80 -3.83
CA ILE A 20 -3.87 7.20 -4.26
C ILE A 20 -5.33 7.49 -4.62
N ILE A 21 -5.88 8.54 -4.01
CA ILE A 21 -7.27 8.93 -4.15
C ILE A 21 -7.34 10.14 -5.08
N ASN A 22 -8.20 10.05 -6.09
CA ASN A 22 -8.48 11.14 -7.03
C ASN A 22 -9.36 12.21 -6.37
N LYS A 23 -9.47 13.37 -7.02
CA LYS A 23 -10.28 14.50 -6.51
C LYS A 23 -11.78 14.18 -6.36
N ASP A 24 -12.28 13.22 -7.12
CA ASP A 24 -13.66 12.73 -7.05
C ASP A 24 -13.88 11.67 -5.96
N GLY A 25 -12.85 11.36 -5.17
CA GLY A 25 -12.90 10.33 -4.12
C GLY A 25 -12.70 8.90 -4.61
N THR A 26 -12.46 8.68 -5.92
CA THR A 26 -12.19 7.34 -6.46
C THR A 26 -10.73 6.92 -6.23
N ILE A 27 -10.47 5.61 -6.19
CA ILE A 27 -9.10 5.07 -6.10
C ILE A 27 -8.47 5.12 -7.49
N GLY A 28 -7.47 5.99 -7.67
CA GLY A 28 -6.70 6.10 -8.91
C GLY A 28 -5.51 5.14 -9.00
N TYR A 29 -4.94 4.76 -7.85
CA TYR A 29 -3.85 3.78 -7.76
C TYR A 29 -4.03 2.89 -6.53
N LYS A 30 -3.68 1.61 -6.68
CA LYS A 30 -3.71 0.62 -5.61
C LYS A 30 -2.48 -0.27 -5.71
N TRP A 31 -1.78 -0.41 -4.59
CA TRP A 31 -0.76 -1.41 -4.38
C TRP A 31 -0.99 -2.06 -3.00
N VAL A 32 -0.95 -3.38 -2.92
CA VAL A 32 -1.13 -4.16 -1.69
C VAL A 32 -0.17 -5.33 -1.73
N SER A 33 0.60 -5.55 -0.67
CA SER A 33 1.53 -6.66 -0.55
C SER A 33 1.03 -7.71 0.44
N ASP A 34 1.23 -8.99 0.10
CA ASP A 34 1.07 -10.12 1.02
C ASP A 34 2.31 -10.30 1.90
N ASP A 35 3.47 -9.78 1.48
CA ASP A 35 4.71 -9.77 2.25
C ASP A 35 4.98 -8.37 2.84
N PRO A 36 5.02 -8.20 4.17
CA PRO A 36 5.27 -6.91 4.81
C PRO A 36 6.69 -6.36 4.58
N LEU A 37 7.63 -7.17 4.08
CA LEU A 37 9.00 -6.78 3.80
C LEU A 37 9.17 -6.23 2.38
N VAL A 38 8.20 -6.49 1.49
CA VAL A 38 8.21 -5.98 0.12
C VAL A 38 7.72 -4.53 0.11
N GLU A 39 8.49 -3.66 -0.53
CA GLU A 39 8.16 -2.24 -0.66
C GLU A 39 7.44 -1.94 -1.99
N PRO A 40 6.61 -0.89 -2.05
CA PRO A 40 6.04 -0.43 -3.31
C PRO A 40 7.11 0.18 -4.22
N ASN A 41 6.82 0.29 -5.51
CA ASN A 41 7.64 1.05 -6.43
C ASN A 41 7.40 2.56 -6.25
N TYR A 42 8.28 3.24 -5.51
CA TYR A 42 8.14 4.67 -5.24
C TYR A 42 8.22 5.55 -6.49
N ASP A 43 8.99 5.15 -7.50
CA ASP A 43 9.12 5.94 -8.74
C ASP A 43 7.84 5.85 -9.56
N GLU A 44 7.19 4.70 -9.60
CA GLU A 44 5.86 4.54 -10.20
C GLU A 44 4.83 5.44 -9.50
N ILE A 45 4.82 5.43 -8.17
CA ILE A 45 3.92 6.26 -7.36
C ILE A 45 4.13 7.75 -7.65
N LYS A 46 5.39 8.22 -7.64
CA LYS A 46 5.71 9.62 -7.97
C LYS A 46 5.28 9.97 -9.39
N LYS A 47 5.53 9.10 -10.37
CA LYS A 47 5.09 9.30 -11.74
C LYS A 47 3.56 9.42 -11.83
N PHE A 48 2.82 8.58 -11.12
CA PHE A 48 1.36 8.67 -11.06
C PHE A 48 0.91 10.03 -10.53
N LEU A 49 1.50 10.50 -9.43
CA LEU A 49 1.18 11.80 -8.83
C LEU A 49 1.51 12.98 -9.75
N THR A 50 2.60 12.91 -10.50
CA THR A 50 3.00 14.00 -11.43
C THR A 50 2.16 14.07 -12.70
N LYS A 51 1.51 12.98 -13.11
CA LYS A 51 0.65 12.95 -14.30
C LYS A 51 -0.71 13.63 -14.09
N GLY A 52 -1.13 13.81 -12.84
CA GLY A 52 -2.44 14.36 -12.47
C GLY A 52 -2.45 15.85 -12.11
N ASN A 53 -1.34 16.57 -12.35
CA ASN A 53 -1.25 18.03 -12.22
C ASN A 53 -1.52 18.72 -13.55
#